data_AF-A0ABD4Q7A6-F1
#
_entry.id   AF-A0ABD4Q7A6-F1
#
_cell.length_a   1.000
_cell.length_b   1.000
_cell.length_c   1.000
_cell.angle_alpha   90.00
_cell.angle_beta   90.00
_cell.angle_gamma   90.00
#
_symmetry.space_group_name_H-M   'P 1'
#
loop_
_entity.id
_entity.type
_entity.pdbx_description
1 polymer ?
#
loop_
_entity_poly.entity_id
_entity_poly.type
_entity_poly.pdbx_seq_one_letter_code
_entity_poly.pdbx_strand_id
1 'polypeptide(L)' 'MDSVQTLASAEVDGSAGGVTQVREVAASLIAAAKSRGMTVLLVGHVTKEGTIAGPRLLEHLVDVVCQFEG' A
#
# COMPACT_ATOMS: atom_id res chain seq x y z
N MET A 1 9.04 -4.00 -1.09
CA MET A 1 7.95 -4.95 -1.41
C MET A 1 7.40 -4.57 -2.77
N ASP A 2 7.29 -5.53 -3.69
CA ASP A 2 7.08 -5.25 -5.12
C ASP A 2 5.62 -4.98 -5.54
N SER A 3 4.63 -5.56 -4.86
CA SER A 3 3.24 -5.16 -5.07
C SER A 3 2.44 -5.34 -3.79
N VAL A 4 1.95 -4.23 -3.22
CA VAL A 4 1.10 -4.21 -2.03
C VAL A 4 -0.24 -4.90 -2.26
N GLN A 5 -0.70 -4.94 -3.52
CA GLN A 5 -1.96 -5.57 -3.89
C GLN A 5 -1.93 -7.10 -3.78
N THR A 6 -0.74 -7.71 -3.69
CA THR A 6 -0.60 -9.17 -3.54
C THR A 6 -0.85 -9.67 -2.12
N LEU A 7 -0.89 -8.76 -1.14
CA LEU A 7 -1.10 -9.10 0.27
C LEU A 7 -2.55 -8.82 0.68
N ALA A 8 -3.01 -9.64 1.63
CA ALA A 8 -4.26 -9.44 2.34
C ALA A 8 -4.02 -9.59 3.84
N SER A 9 -4.73 -8.78 4.62
CA SER A 9 -4.85 -8.89 6.06
C SER A 9 -6.08 -9.72 6.42
N ALA A 10 -5.93 -10.58 7.42
CA ALA A 10 -7.04 -11.34 8.00
C ALA A 10 -7.89 -10.50 8.97
N GLU A 11 -7.42 -9.31 9.35
CA GLU A 11 -8.08 -8.41 10.31
C GLU A 11 -9.21 -7.57 9.68
N VAL A 12 -9.29 -7.53 8.34
CA VAL A 12 -10.29 -6.77 7.60
C VAL A 12 -10.90 -7.61 6.49
N ASP A 13 -12.19 -7.39 6.22
CA ASP A 13 -12.87 -8.02 5.10
C ASP A 13 -12.49 -7.38 3.75
N GLY A 14 -12.61 -8.17 2.69
CA GLY A 14 -12.43 -7.71 1.31
C GLY A 14 -11.41 -8.54 0.52
N SER A 15 -11.35 -8.29 -0.78
CA SER A 15 -10.41 -8.97 -1.68
C SER A 15 -9.00 -8.35 -1.60
N ALA A 16 -7.98 -9.19 -1.75
CA ALA A 16 -6.60 -8.73 -1.90
C ALA A 16 -6.50 -7.70 -3.04
N GLY A 17 -5.74 -6.63 -2.82
CA GLY A 17 -5.66 -5.50 -3.76
C GLY A 17 -6.85 -4.53 -3.71
N GLY A 18 -7.92 -4.84 -2.97
CA GLY A 18 -8.98 -3.90 -2.66
C GLY A 18 -8.50 -2.78 -1.74
N VAL A 19 -9.17 -1.62 -1.80
CA VAL A 19 -8.78 -0.41 -1.06
C VAL A 19 -8.60 -0.65 0.44
N THR A 20 -9.57 -1.32 1.09
CA THR A 20 -9.52 -1.62 2.52
C THR A 20 -8.33 -2.50 2.87
N GLN A 21 -8.13 -3.58 2.10
CA GLN A 21 -7.02 -4.51 2.28
C GLN A 21 -5.65 -3.83 2.09
N VAL A 22 -5.49 -3.03 1.03
CA VAL A 22 -4.24 -2.31 0.73
C VAL A 22 -3.89 -1.31 1.83
N ARG A 23 -4.87 -0.57 2.36
CA ARG A 23 -4.64 0.38 3.46
C ARG A 23 -4.20 -0.33 4.74
N GLU A 24 -4.86 -1.42 5.09
CA GLU A 24 -4.56 -2.16 6.31
C GLU A 24 -3.15 -2.79 6.23
N VAL A 25 -2.85 -3.47 5.13
CA VAL A 25 -1.51 -4.04 4.89
C VAL A 25 -0.43 -2.96 4.95
N ALA A 26 -0.63 -1.82 4.28
CA ALA A 26 0.34 -0.73 4.28
C ALA A 26 0.56 -0.17 5.70
N ALA A 27 -0.51 0.08 6.45
CA ALA A 27 -0.42 0.57 7.82
C ALA A 27 0.32 -0.41 8.74
N SER A 28 -0.02 -1.69 8.65
CA SER A 28 0.64 -2.77 9.40
C SER A 28 2.13 -2.88 9.06
N LEU A 29 2.51 -2.80 7.78
CA LEU A 29 3.91 -2.82 7.36
C LEU A 29 4.70 -1.60 7.86
N ILE A 30 4.10 -0.40 7.78
CA ILE A 30 4.71 0.84 8.26
C ILE A 30 4.92 0.79 9.78
N ALA A 31 3.93 0.32 10.53
CA ALA A 31 4.04 0.17 11.98
C ALA A 31 5.15 -0.83 12.37
N ALA A 32 5.21 -1.98 11.69
CA ALA A 32 6.26 -2.98 11.90
C ALA A 32 7.66 -2.46 11.54
N ALA A 33 7.77 -1.64 10.50
CA ALA A 33 9.03 -1.01 10.10
C ALA A 33 9.50 0.03 11.13
N LYS A 34 8.59 0.90 11.59
CA LYS A 34 8.87 1.89 12.63
C LYS A 34 9.34 1.26 13.94
N SER A 35 8.69 0.18 14.39
CA SER A 35 9.08 -0.51 15.63
C SER A 35 10.45 -1.19 15.54
N ARG A 36 10.93 -1.48 14.32
CA ARG A 36 12.22 -2.11 14.06
C ARG A 36 13.30 -1.14 13.57
N GLY A 37 12.99 0.15 13.40
CA GLY A 37 13.90 1.13 12.81
C GLY A 37 14.28 0.81 11.36
N MET A 38 13.37 0.18 10.61
CA MET A 38 13.59 -0.22 9.22
C MET A 38 12.90 0.74 8.25
N THR A 39 13.48 0.91 7.06
CA THR A 39 12.83 1.60 5.94
C THR A 39 11.91 0.64 5.19
N VAL A 40 10.74 1.13 4.76
CA VAL A 40 9.81 0.39 3.90
C VAL A 40 9.63 1.13 2.58
N LEU A 41 9.78 0.39 1.48
CA LEU A 41 9.40 0.81 0.13
C LEU A 41 8.21 -0.06 -0.32
N LEU A 42 7.07 0.60 -0.54
CA LEU A 42 5.85 -0.01 -1.04
C LEU A 42 5.68 0.34 -2.52
N VAL A 43 5.54 -0.69 -3.34
CA VAL A 43 5.23 -0.54 -4.76
C VAL A 43 3.78 -0.99 -4.99
N GLY A 44 3.06 -0.25 -5.81
CA GLY A 44 1.66 -0.53 -6.15
C GLY A 44 1.35 -0.02 -7.55
N HIS A 45 0.55 -0.79 -8.29
CA HIS A 45 0.19 -0.45 -9.66
C HIS A 45 -1.09 0.39 -9.72
N VAL A 46 -1.11 1.42 -10.56
CA VAL A 46 -2.34 2.15 -10.90
C VAL A 46 -3.07 1.38 -11.99
N THR A 47 -4.35 1.08 -11.79
CA THR A 47 -5.18 0.43 -12.80
C THR A 47 -5.58 1.41 -13.90
N LYS A 48 -5.86 0.91 -15.11
CA LYS A 48 -6.16 1.71 -16.31
C LYS A 48 -7.38 2.64 -16.17
N GLU A 49 -8.28 2.35 -15.21
CA GLU A 49 -9.50 3.14 -14.97
C GLU A 49 -9.32 4.25 -13.93
N GLY A 50 -8.12 4.42 -13.36
CA GLY A 50 -7.85 5.45 -12.33
C GLY A 50 -8.52 5.15 -10.98
N THR A 51 -9.30 4.08 -10.87
CA THR A 51 -9.89 3.52 -9.65
C THR A 51 -8.82 2.78 -8.84
N ILE A 52 -7.93 3.59 -8.28
CA ILE A 52 -7.23 3.47 -7.00
C ILE A 52 -6.86 2.04 -6.56
N ALA A 53 -5.63 1.68 -6.94
CA ALA A 53 -4.69 0.95 -6.07
C ALA A 53 -3.30 1.63 -6.13
N GLY A 54 -3.31 2.94 -6.36
CA GLY A 54 -2.13 3.79 -6.51
C GLY A 54 -1.71 4.48 -5.23
N PRO A 55 -0.53 5.15 -5.25
CA PRO A 55 0.06 5.77 -4.07
C PRO A 55 -0.80 6.86 -3.43
N ARG A 56 -1.73 7.49 -4.18
CA ARG A 56 -2.74 8.41 -3.64
C ARG A 56 -3.55 7.85 -2.49
N LEU A 57 -3.84 6.55 -2.49
CA LEU A 57 -4.59 5.92 -1.40
C LEU A 57 -3.85 5.96 -0.07
N LEU A 58 -2.52 5.99 -0.15
CA LEU A 58 -1.60 5.89 0.98
C LEU A 58 -0.89 7.22 1.23
N GLU A 59 -1.21 8.30 0.50
CA GLU A 59 -0.52 9.60 0.57
C GLU A 59 -0.44 10.15 1.99
N HIS A 60 -1.50 9.95 2.79
CA HIS A 60 -1.53 10.39 4.19
C HIS A 60 -0.83 9.45 5.17
N LEU A 61 -0.40 8.25 4.72
CA LEU A 61 0.27 7.25 5.54
C LEU A 61 1.79 7.20 5.31
N VAL A 62 2.28 7.73 4.20
CA VAL A 62 3.68 7.64 3.77
C VAL A 62 4.37 9.00 3.78
N ASP A 63 5.69 9.00 3.96
CA ASP A 63 6.49 10.23 3.98
C ASP A 63 6.76 10.78 2.57
N VAL A 64 6.82 9.89 1.56
CA VAL A 64 7.13 10.24 0.18
C VAL A 64 6.27 9.40 -0.77
N VAL A 65 5.72 10.06 -1.79
CA VAL A 65 5.05 9.42 -2.92
C VAL A 65 5.82 9.70 -4.20
N CYS A 66 6.16 8.62 -4.92
CA CYS A 66 6.75 8.69 -6.25
C CYS A 66 5.76 8.13 -7.27
N GLN A 67 5.45 8.92 -8.29
CA GLN A 67 4.65 8.49 -9.44
C GLN A 67 5.55 8.40 -10.67
N PHE A 68 5.50 7.26 -11.35
CA PHE A 68 6.25 7.02 -12.58
C PHE A 68 5.25 6.89 -13.73
N GLU A 69 5.44 7.67 -14.78
CA GLU A 69 4.65 7.64 -16.01
C GLU A 69 5.58 7.27 -17.17
N GLY A 70 5.11 6.38 -18.04
CA GLY A 70 5.85 5.86 -19.20
C GLY A 70 4.91 5.35 -20.28
#